data_AF-A0A349A6H6-F1
#
_entry.id   AF-A0A349A6H6-F1
#
_cell.length_a   1.000
_cell.length_b   1.000
_cell.length_c   1.000
_cell.angle_alpha   90.00
_cell.angle_beta   90.00
_cell.angle_gamma   90.00
#
_symmetry.space_group_name_H-M   'P 1'
#
loop_
_entity.id
_entity.type
_entity.pdbx_description
1 polymer ?
#
loop_
_entity_poly.entity_id
_entity_poly.type
_entity_poly.pdbx_seq_one_letter_code
_entity_poly.pdbx_strand_id
1 'polypeptide(L)'
;MKDFVALMRERYNIYAVVLYGSYAEGRANDDSDIDVAVFSDDFGKAPYEEMKALFRLRRQIDTDIEPLPFSRDAYFGSDSAEFVNEIVRKGKVIYMAGRT
;
A
#
# COMPACT_ATOMS: atom_id res chain seq x y z
N MET A 1 6.96 -3.94 -8.56
CA MET A 1 6.01 -2.90 -8.07
C MET A 1 4.96 -2.45 -9.09
N LYS A 2 5.32 -1.94 -10.28
CA LYS A 2 4.31 -1.51 -11.30
C LYS A 2 3.29 -2.60 -11.65
N ASP A 3 3.76 -3.83 -11.84
CA ASP A 3 2.90 -4.97 -12.14
C ASP A 3 2.00 -5.36 -10.97
N PHE A 4 2.48 -5.20 -9.73
CA PHE A 4 1.66 -5.41 -8.53
C PHE A 4 0.53 -4.38 -8.44
N VAL A 5 0.84 -3.10 -8.70
CA VAL A 5 -0.18 -2.05 -8.78
C VAL A 5 -1.21 -2.36 -9.88
N ALA A 6 -0.75 -2.78 -11.06
CA ALA A 6 -1.65 -3.16 -12.16
C ALA A 6 -2.57 -4.33 -11.76
N LEU A 7 -2.00 -5.39 -11.20
CA LEU A 7 -2.74 -6.58 -10.75
C LEU A 7 -3.77 -6.26 -9.65
N MET A 8 -3.44 -5.38 -8.70
CA MET A 8 -4.39 -4.94 -7.68
C MET A 8 -5.56 -4.15 -8.30
N ARG A 9 -5.28 -3.29 -9.27
CA ARG A 9 -6.29 -2.44 -9.94
C ARG A 9 -7.29 -3.20 -10.81
N GLU A 10 -6.94 -4.42 -11.24
CA GLU A 10 -7.89 -5.31 -11.91
C GLU A 10 -8.98 -5.85 -10.98
N ARG A 11 -8.74 -5.81 -9.66
CA ARG A 11 -9.59 -6.46 -8.65
C ARG A 11 -10.21 -5.50 -7.66
N TYR A 12 -9.59 -4.34 -7.46
CA TYR A 12 -9.96 -3.37 -6.45
C TYR A 12 -9.89 -1.93 -6.98
N ASN A 13 -10.74 -1.08 -6.42
CA ASN A 13 -10.77 0.36 -6.64
C ASN A 13 -9.64 1.06 -5.87
N ILE A 14 -8.40 0.83 -6.29
CA ILE A 14 -7.21 1.40 -5.65
C ILE A 14 -7.19 2.92 -5.87
N TYR A 15 -7.19 3.66 -4.77
CA TYR A 15 -7.04 5.11 -4.74
C TYR A 15 -5.57 5.53 -4.74
N ALA A 16 -4.77 4.97 -3.83
CA ALA A 16 -3.35 5.29 -3.71
C ALA A 16 -2.53 4.08 -3.27
N VAL A 17 -1.28 4.02 -3.72
CA VAL A 17 -0.27 3.12 -3.14
C VAL A 17 0.91 3.97 -2.72
N VAL A 18 1.34 3.79 -1.48
CA VAL A 18 2.42 4.57 -0.87
C VAL A 18 3.50 3.62 -0.37
N LEU A 19 4.70 3.77 -0.91
CA LEU A 19 5.90 3.11 -0.40
C LEU A 19 6.35 3.83 0.87
N TYR A 20 6.55 3.09 1.95
CA TYR A 20 7.06 3.64 3.22
C TYR A 20 8.23 2.79 3.73
N GLY A 21 8.64 3.04 4.98
CA GLY A 21 9.69 2.26 5.61
C GLY A 21 11.08 2.47 5.02
N SER A 22 11.92 1.44 5.09
CA SER A 22 13.35 1.52 4.77
C SER A 22 13.63 1.98 3.33
N TYR A 23 12.83 1.55 2.36
CA TYR A 23 12.93 1.96 0.96
C TYR A 23 12.54 3.43 0.73
N ALA A 24 11.53 3.94 1.44
CA ALA A 24 11.18 5.34 1.36
C ALA A 24 12.28 6.23 1.96
N GLU A 25 12.91 5.77 3.04
CA GLU A 25 13.97 6.48 3.78
C GLU A 25 15.37 6.32 3.17
N GLY A 26 15.56 5.44 2.19
CA GLY A 26 16.85 5.20 1.54
C GLY A 26 17.84 4.37 2.37
N ARG A 27 17.33 3.58 3.31
CA ARG A 27 18.11 2.70 4.21
C ARG A 27 17.85 1.21 4.00
N ALA A 28 17.16 0.84 2.94
CA ALA A 28 16.92 -0.56 2.56
C ALA A 28 18.23 -1.24 2.12
N ASN A 29 18.29 -2.55 2.33
CA ASN A 29 19.32 -3.45 1.82
C ASN A 29 18.66 -4.61 1.05
N ASP A 30 19.46 -5.54 0.53
CA ASP A 30 18.98 -6.64 -0.32
C ASP A 30 18.02 -7.61 0.40
N ASP A 31 18.03 -7.64 1.75
CA ASP A 31 17.15 -8.49 2.57
C ASP A 31 15.93 -7.71 3.12
N SER A 32 15.73 -6.45 2.71
CA SER A 32 14.66 -5.60 3.22
C SER A 32 13.32 -5.87 2.51
N ASP A 33 12.26 -5.96 3.31
CA ASP A 33 10.88 -5.93 2.82
C ASP A 33 10.55 -4.62 2.10
N ILE A 34 9.69 -4.68 1.08
CA ILE A 34 9.15 -3.54 0.35
C ILE A 34 7.79 -3.17 0.92
N ASP A 35 7.79 -2.40 2.00
CA ASP A 35 6.60 -1.94 2.72
C ASP A 35 5.71 -1.01 1.87
N VAL A 36 4.46 -1.40 1.61
CA VAL A 36 3.50 -0.57 0.88
C VAL A 36 2.14 -0.47 1.57
N ALA A 37 1.64 0.76 1.70
CA ALA A 37 0.29 1.02 2.14
C ALA A 37 -0.61 1.16 0.92
N VAL A 38 -1.69 0.39 0.89
CA VAL A 38 -2.64 0.34 -0.22
C VAL A 38 -3.97 0.92 0.24
N PHE A 39 -4.32 2.09 -0.28
CA PHE A 39 -5.55 2.81 0.03
C PHE A 39 -6.58 2.54 -1.07
N SER A 40 -7.76 2.06 -0.69
CA SER A 40 -8.81 1.63 -1.63
C SER A 40 -10.19 1.98 -1.09
N ASP A 41 -11.14 2.25 -1.99
CA ASP A 41 -12.57 2.34 -1.64
C ASP A 41 -13.14 0.97 -1.17
N ASP A 42 -12.45 -0.12 -1.51
CA ASP A 42 -12.87 -1.49 -1.19
C ASP A 42 -12.30 -2.04 0.13
N PHE A 43 -11.44 -1.28 0.83
CA PHE A 43 -10.73 -1.74 2.04
C PHE A 43 -11.19 -1.03 3.33
N GLY A 44 -10.81 -1.60 4.47
CA GLY A 44 -11.13 -1.10 5.81
C GLY A 44 -12.34 -1.77 6.47
N LYS A 45 -12.90 -2.82 5.86
CA LYS A 45 -14.05 -3.58 6.42
C LYS A 45 -13.60 -4.87 7.08
N ALA A 46 -12.62 -5.55 6.48
CA ALA A 46 -12.04 -6.79 6.99
C ALA A 46 -10.51 -6.81 6.79
N PRO A 47 -9.75 -5.98 7.52
CA PRO A 47 -8.32 -5.74 7.24
C PRO A 47 -7.47 -7.02 7.17
N TYR A 48 -7.76 -8.02 8.01
CA TYR A 48 -7.03 -9.29 7.99
C TYR A 48 -7.25 -10.09 6.69
N GLU A 49 -8.50 -10.18 6.21
CA GLU A 49 -8.81 -10.91 4.97
C GLU A 49 -8.37 -10.12 3.73
N GLU A 50 -8.50 -8.79 3.76
CA GLU A 50 -7.99 -7.88 2.73
C GLU A 50 -6.46 -8.02 2.61
N MET A 51 -5.74 -8.04 3.73
CA MET A 51 -4.29 -8.23 3.75
C MET A 51 -3.92 -9.61 3.19
N LYS A 52 -4.60 -10.68 3.63
CA LYS A 52 -4.40 -12.02 3.07
C LYS A 52 -4.63 -12.07 1.56
N ALA A 53 -5.60 -11.32 1.03
CA ALA A 53 -5.84 -11.24 -0.41
C ALA A 53 -4.68 -10.55 -1.13
N LEU A 54 -4.18 -9.43 -0.60
CA LEU A 54 -3.00 -8.75 -1.15
C LEU A 54 -1.74 -9.63 -1.11
N PHE A 55 -1.53 -10.39 -0.02
CA PHE A 55 -0.44 -11.37 0.07
C PHE A 55 -0.58 -12.54 -0.93
N ARG A 56 -1.79 -12.89 -1.35
CA ARG A 56 -1.97 -13.86 -2.43
C ARG A 56 -1.58 -13.27 -3.78
N LEU A 57 -1.86 -11.98 -4.00
CA LEU A 57 -1.47 -11.29 -5.22
C LEU A 57 0.04 -11.07 -5.31
N ARG A 58 0.70 -10.68 -4.21
CA ARG A 58 2.16 -10.42 -4.22
C ARG A 58 2.97 -11.62 -4.67
N ARG A 59 2.54 -12.85 -4.32
CA ARG A 59 3.23 -14.10 -4.68
C ARG A 59 3.40 -14.31 -6.19
N GLN A 60 2.60 -13.62 -7.01
CA GLN A 60 2.72 -13.67 -8.47
C GLN A 60 3.75 -12.67 -9.01
N ILE A 61 4.16 -11.71 -8.19
CA ILE A 61 5.00 -10.58 -8.60
C ILE A 61 6.34 -10.61 -7.87
N ASP A 62 6.30 -10.51 -6.54
CA ASP A 62 7.46 -10.37 -5.67
C ASP A 62 7.03 -10.66 -4.22
N THR A 63 7.68 -11.62 -3.57
CA THR A 63 7.35 -12.04 -2.20
C THR A 63 7.81 -11.07 -1.14
N ASP A 64 8.69 -10.14 -1.48
CA ASP A 64 9.28 -9.19 -0.53
C ASP A 64 8.39 -7.95 -0.37
N ILE A 65 7.38 -7.77 -1.22
CA ILE A 65 6.38 -6.69 -1.09
C ILE A 65 5.50 -6.96 0.12
N GLU A 66 5.50 -6.13 1.15
CA GLU A 66 4.65 -6.29 2.35
C GLU A 66 3.47 -5.27 2.31
N PRO A 67 2.29 -5.67 1.79
CA PRO A 67 1.18 -4.75 1.60
C PRO A 67 0.25 -4.66 2.83
N LEU A 68 -0.01 -3.44 3.30
CA LEU A 68 -1.04 -3.16 4.29
C LEU A 68 -2.26 -2.46 3.66
N PRO A 69 -3.48 -3.04 3.79
CA PRO A 69 -4.70 -2.43 3.28
C PRO A 69 -5.25 -1.35 4.21
N PHE A 70 -5.68 -0.23 3.63
CA PHE A 70 -6.36 0.84 4.32
C PHE A 70 -7.55 1.34 3.50
N SER A 71 -8.60 1.82 4.17
CA SER A 71 -9.69 2.52 3.47
C SER A 71 -9.16 3.80 2.83
N ARG A 72 -9.80 4.25 1.76
CA ARG A 72 -9.49 5.55 1.14
C ARG A 72 -9.58 6.70 2.15
N ASP A 73 -10.57 6.70 3.04
CA ASP A 73 -10.77 7.76 4.02
C ASP A 73 -9.59 7.88 5.00
N ALA A 74 -8.92 6.77 5.32
CA ALA A 74 -7.72 6.78 6.16
C ALA A 74 -6.56 7.58 5.53
N TYR A 75 -6.56 7.78 4.21
CA TYR A 75 -5.58 8.63 3.52
C TYR A 75 -5.75 10.12 3.86
N PHE A 76 -6.98 10.55 4.15
CA PHE A 76 -7.31 11.97 4.36
C PHE A 76 -7.55 12.33 5.83
N GLY A 77 -7.89 11.34 6.67
CA GLY A 77 -8.36 11.58 8.03
C GLY A 77 -7.25 12.02 8.99
N SER A 78 -7.47 13.14 9.70
CA SER A 78 -6.66 13.56 10.85
C SER A 78 -6.77 12.62 12.05
N ASP A 79 -7.88 11.88 12.15
CA ASP A 79 -8.14 10.87 13.18
C ASP A 79 -7.61 9.47 12.79
N SER A 80 -6.90 9.37 11.67
CA SER A 80 -6.20 8.13 11.33
C SER A 80 -5.10 7.86 12.37
N ALA A 81 -4.79 6.57 12.58
CA ALA A 81 -3.71 6.18 13.49
C ALA A 81 -2.41 6.90 13.10
N GLU A 82 -1.62 7.31 14.10
CA GLU A 82 -0.35 8.06 13.91
C GLU A 82 0.55 7.43 12.83
N PHE A 83 0.55 6.10 12.76
CA PHE A 83 1.23 5.31 11.73
C PHE A 83 0.77 5.65 10.29
N VAL A 84 -0.52 5.75 10.03
CA VAL A 84 -1.05 6.07 8.69
C VAL A 84 -0.72 7.52 8.31
N ASN A 85 -0.83 8.43 9.28
CA ASN A 85 -0.43 9.82 9.09
C ASN A 85 1.05 9.94 8.71
N GLU A 86 1.92 9.16 9.35
CA GLU A 86 3.35 9.12 9.01
C GLU A 86 3.57 8.61 7.58
N ILE A 87 2.91 7.51 7.20
CA ILE A 87 3.00 6.94 5.85
C ILE A 87 2.61 7.98 4.80
N VAL A 88 1.46 8.64 4.96
CA VAL A 88 0.95 9.61 3.98
C VAL A 88 1.86 10.84 3.90
N ARG A 89 2.43 11.29 5.03
CA ARG A 89 3.27 12.50 5.07
C ARG A 89 4.70 12.28 4.57
N LYS A 90 5.32 11.14 4.90
CA LYS A 90 6.74 10.88 4.63
C LYS A 90 6.97 9.87 3.50
N GLY A 91 5.98 9.04 3.21
CA GLY A 91 6.07 8.00 2.19
C GLY A 91 6.14 8.56 0.78
N LYS A 92 6.54 7.69 -0.15
CA LYS A 92 6.61 7.97 -1.59
C LYS A 92 5.36 7.43 -2.27
N VAL A 93 4.54 8.31 -2.82
CA VAL A 93 3.37 7.90 -3.60
C VAL A 93 3.86 7.25 -4.90
N ILE A 94 3.60 5.94 -5.05
CA ILE A 94 3.99 5.16 -6.24
C ILE A 94 2.84 5.03 -7.24
N TYR A 95 1.60 5.20 -6.78
CA TYR A 95 0.41 5.26 -7.61
C TYR A 95 -0.66 6.13 -6.96
N MET A 96 -1.40 6.88 -7.78
CA MET A 96 -2.52 7.71 -7.36
C MET A 96 -3.57 7.73 -8.47
N ALA A 97 -4.81 7.37 -8.16
CA ALA A 97 -5.91 7.49 -9.11
C ALA A 97 -6.11 8.96 -9.50
N GLY A 98 -6.32 9.22 -10.79
CA GLY A 98 -6.56 10.58 -11.31
C GLY A 98 -5.32 11.44 -11.57
N ARG A 99 -4.11 10.90 -11.42
CA ARG A 99 -2.86 11.52 -11.91
C ARG A 99 -2.22 10.57 -12.92
N THR A 100 -2.24 10.95 -14.20
CA THR A 100 -1.45 10.32 -15.29
C THR A 100 -0.37 11.26 -15.74
#